data_AF-A0A6N2SSC9-F1
#
_entry.id   AF-A0A6N2SSC9-F1
#
_cell.length_a   1.000
_cell.length_b   1.000
_cell.length_c   1.000
_cell.angle_alpha   90.00
_cell.angle_beta   90.00
_cell.angle_gamma   90.00
#
_symmetry.space_group_name_H-M   'P 1'
#
loop_
_entity.id
_entity.type
_entity.pdbx_description
1 polymer ?
#
loop_
_entity_poly.entity_id
_entity_poly.type
_entity_poly.pdbx_seq_one_letter_code
_entity_poly.pdbx_strand_id
1 'polypeptide(L)'
;MREWMKRYIDPWLPLYYILPFAVSVSLNTVVYYVTQWMSRGWKHWNMETTLDRMIPVLPGFTVIYFLFFLFCTLNTIVIAHQGRKLAYRFLASDMLSRLICGFFFLVCPTTNVRPAGLGTGLGSDLLRLLYDMDLPVNLFPSIHCLASWMCFVAVRSSHRLPVWYKVITGIGAGLICFSTLAVKQHVIADVAAGIFLAEGLMFFSSRVYWYRKGQEIFECLSCRVFGTENIKESEKNL
;
A
#
# COMPACT_ATOMS: atom_id res chain seq x y z
N MET A 1 6.04 -15.00 27.54
CA MET A 1 5.50 -14.20 26.41
C MET A 1 6.45 -14.17 25.22
N ARG A 2 7.71 -13.72 25.37
CA ARG A 2 8.68 -13.62 24.26
C ARG A 2 8.93 -14.95 23.52
N GLU A 3 9.18 -16.04 24.25
CA GLU A 3 9.34 -17.38 23.68
C GLU A 3 8.09 -17.90 22.95
N TRP A 4 6.90 -17.56 23.45
CA TRP A 4 5.64 -17.90 22.80
C TRP A 4 5.51 -17.16 21.46
N MET A 5 5.82 -15.86 21.43
CA MET A 5 5.81 -15.08 20.19
C MET A 5 6.84 -15.61 19.18
N LYS A 6 8.02 -15.98 19.66
CA LYS A 6 9.04 -16.60 18.82
C LYS A 6 8.56 -17.91 18.19
N ARG A 7 7.92 -18.78 18.97
CA ARG A 7 7.45 -20.07 18.49
C ARG A 7 6.25 -19.99 17.55
N TYR A 8 5.31 -19.08 17.80
CA TYR A 8 4.00 -19.08 17.12
C TYR A 8 3.79 -17.90 16.16
N ILE A 9 4.50 -16.78 16.32
CA ILE A 9 4.34 -15.58 15.46
C ILE A 9 5.48 -15.46 14.45
N ASP A 10 6.74 -15.61 14.88
CA ASP A 10 7.92 -15.43 14.02
C ASP A 10 7.87 -16.22 12.69
N PRO A 11 7.38 -17.48 12.64
CA PRO A 11 7.28 -18.23 11.39
C PRO A 11 6.34 -17.58 10.36
N TRP A 12 5.29 -16.90 10.84
CA TRP A 12 4.33 -16.23 9.98
C TRP A 12 4.77 -14.80 9.66
N LEU A 13 5.19 -14.05 10.67
CA LEU A 13 5.66 -12.68 10.54
C LEU A 13 6.91 -12.49 11.41
N PRO A 14 8.09 -12.27 10.80
CA PRO A 14 9.34 -12.15 11.54
C PRO A 14 9.25 -11.06 12.61
N LEU A 15 9.70 -11.36 13.83
CA LEU A 15 9.53 -10.46 14.98
C LEU A 15 10.14 -9.07 14.75
N TYR A 16 11.24 -8.98 14.01
CA TYR A 16 11.89 -7.71 13.67
C TYR A 16 11.01 -6.80 12.79
N TYR A 17 10.06 -7.39 12.05
CA TYR A 17 9.20 -6.72 11.09
C TYR A 17 7.90 -6.19 11.73
N ILE A 18 7.47 -6.76 12.86
CA ILE A 18 6.18 -6.44 13.49
C ILE A 18 6.06 -4.96 13.84
N LEU A 19 7.03 -4.40 14.58
CA LEU A 19 6.99 -3.00 15.00
C LEU A 19 7.00 -2.02 13.81
N PRO A 20 7.96 -2.07 12.87
CA PRO A 20 7.96 -1.11 11.77
C PRO A 20 6.75 -1.28 10.85
N PHE A 21 6.22 -2.49 10.68
CA PHE A 21 4.97 -2.71 9.95
C PHE A 21 3.77 -2.07 10.66
N ALA A 22 3.63 -2.25 11.98
CA ALA A 22 2.58 -1.62 12.76
C ALA A 22 2.64 -0.09 12.69
N VAL A 23 3.85 0.49 12.71
CA VAL A 23 4.04 1.93 12.51
C VAL A 23 3.65 2.35 11.10
N SER A 24 3.99 1.58 10.06
CA SER A 24 3.60 1.92 8.67
C SER A 24 2.08 1.93 8.49
N VAL A 25 1.38 0.93 9.02
CA VAL A 25 -0.10 0.87 9.00
C VAL A 25 -0.69 2.05 9.77
N SER A 26 -0.16 2.34 10.96
CA SER A 26 -0.63 3.46 11.78
C SER A 26 -0.41 4.80 11.07
N LEU A 27 0.75 4.99 10.43
CA LEU A 27 1.05 6.19 9.66
C LEU A 27 0.07 6.37 8.50
N ASN A 28 -0.25 5.30 7.78
CA ASN A 28 -1.24 5.35 6.72
C ASN A 28 -2.62 5.80 7.24
N THR A 29 -3.08 5.22 8.35
CA THR A 29 -4.33 5.61 8.99
C THR A 29 -4.32 7.08 9.42
N VAL A 30 -3.24 7.53 10.08
CA VAL A 30 -3.09 8.92 10.52
C VAL A 30 -3.11 9.87 9.33
N VAL A 31 -2.26 9.63 8.32
CA VAL A 31 -2.20 10.48 7.12
C VAL A 31 -3.58 10.54 6.47
N TYR A 32 -4.21 9.40 6.21
CA TYR A 32 -5.48 9.35 5.51
C TYR A 32 -6.56 10.15 6.25
N TYR A 33 -6.82 9.87 7.52
CA TYR A 33 -7.90 10.53 8.26
C TYR A 33 -7.58 11.99 8.61
N VAL A 34 -6.32 12.32 8.93
CA VAL A 34 -5.93 13.69 9.25
C VAL A 34 -6.03 14.57 8.02
N THR A 35 -5.54 14.14 6.85
CA THR A 35 -5.65 14.97 5.65
C THR A 35 -7.10 15.14 5.23
N GLN A 36 -7.93 14.08 5.32
CA GLN A 36 -9.37 14.20 5.06
C GLN A 36 -10.04 15.20 6.00
N TRP A 37 -9.67 15.21 7.28
CA TRP A 37 -10.24 16.14 8.26
C TRP A 37 -9.77 17.58 8.01
N MET A 38 -8.49 17.77 7.72
CA MET A 38 -7.91 19.09 7.46
C MET A 38 -8.43 19.73 6.18
N SER A 39 -8.63 18.92 5.12
CA SER A 39 -9.10 19.43 3.82
C SER A 39 -10.61 19.61 3.73
N ARG A 40 -11.37 19.39 4.81
CA ARG A 40 -12.84 19.56 4.80
C ARG A 40 -13.20 20.98 4.42
N GLY A 41 -14.09 21.11 3.43
CA GLY A 41 -14.56 22.39 2.92
C GLY A 41 -13.57 23.11 2.00
N TRP A 42 -12.39 22.54 1.73
CA TRP A 42 -11.46 23.10 0.75
C TRP A 42 -11.96 22.84 -0.67
N LYS A 43 -11.49 23.65 -1.62
CA LYS A 43 -11.69 23.37 -3.04
C LYS A 43 -10.91 22.11 -3.43
N HIS A 44 -11.60 21.12 -3.96
CA HIS A 44 -10.99 19.92 -4.52
C HIS A 44 -10.98 19.98 -6.04
N TRP A 45 -9.87 19.56 -6.65
CA TRP A 45 -9.68 19.58 -8.10
C TRP A 45 -10.10 18.26 -8.71
N ASN A 46 -10.95 18.31 -9.73
CA ASN A 46 -11.24 17.16 -10.57
C ASN A 46 -10.25 17.11 -11.73
N MET A 47 -9.45 16.05 -11.80
CA MET A 47 -8.45 15.83 -12.84
C MET A 47 -8.93 14.83 -13.92
N GLU A 48 -10.22 14.52 -13.97
CA GLU A 48 -10.81 13.60 -14.95
C GLU A 48 -10.65 14.12 -16.38
N THR A 49 -10.07 13.29 -17.23
CA THR A 49 -9.87 13.56 -18.65
C THR A 49 -10.92 12.86 -19.52
N THR A 50 -10.89 13.11 -20.83
CA THR A 50 -11.75 12.38 -21.78
C THR A 50 -11.45 10.89 -21.80
N LEU A 51 -10.18 10.48 -21.59
CA LEU A 51 -9.81 9.07 -21.52
C LEU A 51 -10.43 8.39 -20.29
N ASP A 52 -10.47 9.07 -19.15
CA ASP A 52 -11.12 8.56 -17.95
C ASP A 52 -12.62 8.33 -18.17
N ARG A 53 -13.29 9.24 -18.87
CA ARG A 53 -14.72 9.11 -19.22
C ARG A 53 -15.01 7.94 -20.15
N MET A 54 -14.05 7.52 -20.99
CA MET A 54 -14.20 6.35 -21.85
C MET A 54 -14.18 5.02 -21.08
N ILE A 55 -13.62 4.99 -19.87
CA ILE A 55 -13.64 3.80 -19.02
C ILE A 55 -15.06 3.64 -18.45
N PRO A 56 -15.80 2.58 -18.80
CA PRO A 56 -17.13 2.37 -18.26
C PRO A 56 -17.05 1.99 -16.78
N VAL A 57 -18.12 2.26 -16.04
CA VAL A 57 -18.22 1.82 -14.65
C VAL A 57 -18.55 0.33 -14.65
N LEU A 58 -17.72 -0.47 -13.99
CA LEU A 58 -17.86 -1.93 -13.92
C LEU A 58 -18.00 -2.34 -12.45
N PRO A 59 -19.23 -2.38 -11.89
CA PRO A 59 -19.44 -2.63 -10.46
C PRO A 59 -18.86 -3.97 -9.96
N GLY A 60 -18.75 -4.98 -10.82
CA GLY A 60 -18.11 -6.26 -10.47
C GLY A 60 -16.64 -6.14 -10.05
N PHE A 61 -15.92 -5.10 -10.52
CA PHE A 61 -14.53 -4.85 -10.12
C PHE A 61 -14.39 -4.36 -8.68
N THR A 62 -15.49 -4.03 -8.00
CA THR A 62 -15.49 -3.71 -6.56
C THR A 62 -14.91 -4.84 -5.72
N VAL A 63 -15.11 -6.10 -6.13
CA VAL A 63 -14.50 -7.26 -5.46
C VAL A 63 -12.97 -7.19 -5.53
N ILE A 64 -12.43 -6.91 -6.72
CA ILE A 64 -10.97 -6.76 -6.92
C ILE A 64 -10.45 -5.54 -6.15
N TYR A 65 -11.23 -4.46 -6.10
CA TYR A 65 -10.91 -3.29 -5.27
C TYR A 65 -10.75 -3.69 -3.79
N PHE A 66 -11.66 -4.46 -3.21
CA PHE A 66 -11.53 -4.92 -1.82
C PHE A 66 -10.42 -5.96 -1.62
N LEU A 67 -10.13 -6.80 -2.62
CA LEU A 67 -9.00 -7.74 -2.57
C LEU A 67 -7.65 -7.05 -2.43
N PHE A 68 -7.56 -5.73 -2.69
CA PHE A 68 -6.39 -4.91 -2.39
C PHE A 68 -5.80 -5.14 -1.00
N PHE A 69 -6.65 -5.17 0.04
CA PHE A 69 -6.18 -5.31 1.42
C PHE A 69 -5.51 -6.66 1.63
N LEU A 70 -6.12 -7.73 1.11
CA LEU A 70 -5.56 -9.07 1.17
C LEU A 70 -4.26 -9.17 0.36
N PHE A 71 -4.25 -8.62 -0.86
CA PHE A 71 -3.09 -8.59 -1.73
C PHE A 71 -1.89 -7.92 -1.06
N CYS A 72 -2.07 -6.72 -0.51
CA CYS A 72 -0.99 -6.00 0.15
C CYS A 72 -0.52 -6.71 1.42
N THR A 73 -1.44 -7.25 2.22
CA THR A 73 -1.11 -7.99 3.45
C THR A 73 -0.25 -9.22 3.14
N LEU A 74 -0.69 -10.06 2.19
CA LEU A 74 0.04 -11.28 1.83
C LEU A 74 1.42 -10.96 1.25
N ASN A 75 1.51 -10.00 0.32
CA ASN A 75 2.80 -9.66 -0.29
C ASN A 75 3.76 -9.01 0.74
N THR A 76 3.25 -8.19 1.66
CA THR A 76 4.06 -7.62 2.75
C THR A 76 4.66 -8.71 3.63
N ILE A 77 3.86 -9.72 4.01
CA ILE A 77 4.35 -10.88 4.76
C ILE A 77 5.45 -11.60 3.97
N VAL A 78 5.21 -11.88 2.68
CA VAL A 78 6.21 -12.53 1.83
C VAL A 78 7.50 -11.72 1.74
N ILE A 79 7.40 -10.39 1.61
CA ILE A 79 8.54 -9.45 1.57
C ILE A 79 9.33 -9.47 2.90
N ALA A 80 8.65 -9.59 4.04
CA ALA A 80 9.31 -9.72 5.35
C ALA A 80 10.24 -10.94 5.43
N HIS A 81 9.92 -12.01 4.67
CA HIS A 81 10.72 -13.23 4.58
C HIS A 81 11.81 -13.18 3.49
N GLN A 82 11.92 -12.09 2.71
CA GLN A 82 12.95 -11.95 1.67
C GLN A 82 14.28 -11.36 2.17
N GLY A 83 14.41 -11.23 3.49
CA GLY A 83 15.59 -10.68 4.15
C GLY A 83 15.44 -9.21 4.56
N ARG A 84 16.08 -8.87 5.70
CA ARG A 84 15.97 -7.57 6.38
C ARG A 84 16.20 -6.38 5.45
N LYS A 85 17.18 -6.50 4.55
CA LYS A 85 17.54 -5.43 3.62
C LYS A 85 16.36 -5.05 2.72
N LEU A 86 15.67 -6.02 2.12
CA LEU A 86 14.52 -5.73 1.26
C LEU A 86 13.32 -5.28 2.09
N ALA A 87 13.08 -5.95 3.23
CA ALA A 87 12.01 -5.64 4.16
C ALA A 87 12.04 -4.18 4.66
N TYR A 88 13.19 -3.70 5.16
CA TYR A 88 13.33 -2.33 5.63
C TYR A 88 13.34 -1.31 4.50
N ARG A 89 13.88 -1.65 3.31
CA ARG A 89 13.77 -0.78 2.13
C ARG A 89 12.32 -0.58 1.72
N PHE A 90 11.54 -1.66 1.71
CA PHE A 90 10.12 -1.62 1.41
C PHE A 90 9.39 -0.76 2.44
N LEU A 91 9.49 -1.08 3.73
CA LEU A 91 8.81 -0.34 4.80
C LEU A 91 9.20 1.14 4.88
N ALA A 92 10.48 1.48 4.71
CA ALA A 92 10.90 2.87 4.71
C ALA A 92 10.27 3.61 3.51
N SER A 93 10.36 3.03 2.31
CA SER A 93 9.73 3.59 1.10
C SER A 93 8.22 3.70 1.26
N ASP A 94 7.61 2.72 1.93
CA ASP A 94 6.18 2.65 2.23
C ASP A 94 5.78 3.86 3.10
N MET A 95 6.46 4.07 4.22
CA MET A 95 6.21 5.19 5.12
C MET A 95 6.43 6.55 4.44
N LEU A 96 7.53 6.71 3.69
CA LEU A 96 7.82 7.95 2.97
C LEU A 96 6.76 8.23 1.89
N SER A 97 6.27 7.20 1.22
CA SER A 97 5.23 7.38 0.20
C SER A 97 3.93 7.92 0.80
N ARG A 98 3.57 7.53 2.04
CA ARG A 98 2.39 8.06 2.74
C ARG A 98 2.56 9.53 3.07
N LEU A 99 3.76 9.95 3.48
CA LEU A 99 4.05 11.36 3.73
C LEU A 99 3.95 12.19 2.44
N ILE A 100 4.46 11.65 1.31
CA ILE A 100 4.36 12.30 0.00
C ILE A 100 2.90 12.40 -0.45
N CYS A 101 2.13 11.31 -0.36
CA CYS A 101 0.69 11.33 -0.64
C CYS A 101 -0.04 12.36 0.26
N GLY A 102 0.23 12.35 1.56
CA GLY A 102 -0.35 13.30 2.51
C GLY A 102 -0.04 14.75 2.16
N PHE A 103 1.19 15.04 1.72
CA PHE A 103 1.56 16.36 1.20
C PHE A 103 0.70 16.76 -0.01
N PHE A 104 0.55 15.89 -1.02
CA PHE A 104 -0.29 16.18 -2.19
C PHE A 104 -1.78 16.31 -1.84
N PHE A 105 -2.29 15.50 -0.91
CA PHE A 105 -3.67 15.58 -0.44
C PHE A 105 -4.01 16.92 0.22
N LEU A 106 -3.02 17.61 0.77
CA LEU A 106 -3.19 18.94 1.35
C LEU A 106 -2.88 20.07 0.35
N VAL A 107 -1.83 19.92 -0.46
CA VAL A 107 -1.40 20.99 -1.38
C VAL A 107 -2.29 21.08 -2.63
N CYS A 108 -2.71 19.94 -3.15
CA CYS A 108 -3.61 19.85 -4.29
C CYS A 108 -4.68 18.78 -4.00
N PRO A 109 -5.64 19.06 -3.08
CA PRO A 109 -6.71 18.12 -2.79
C PRO A 109 -7.50 17.83 -4.05
N THR A 110 -7.67 16.55 -4.40
CA THR A 110 -8.37 16.14 -5.61
C THR A 110 -9.64 15.34 -5.30
N THR A 111 -10.57 15.34 -6.24
CA THR A 111 -11.85 14.65 -6.15
C THR A 111 -12.25 14.06 -7.51
N ASN A 112 -13.28 13.22 -7.51
CA ASN A 112 -13.84 12.62 -8.71
C ASN A 112 -15.37 12.59 -8.64
N VAL A 113 -16.02 12.60 -9.81
CA VAL A 113 -17.48 12.49 -9.92
C VAL A 113 -17.85 11.02 -10.04
N ARG A 114 -18.56 10.52 -9.03
CA ARG A 114 -19.09 9.16 -9.03
C ARG A 114 -20.43 9.12 -9.78
N PRO A 115 -20.69 8.08 -10.58
CA PRO A 115 -21.93 7.94 -11.33
C PRO A 115 -23.14 7.84 -10.39
N ALA A 116 -24.23 8.52 -10.76
CA ALA A 116 -25.55 8.24 -10.17
C ALA A 116 -26.18 7.01 -10.84
N GLY A 117 -26.98 6.24 -10.09
CA GLY A 117 -27.83 5.20 -10.68
C GLY A 117 -27.08 3.94 -11.15
N LEU A 118 -26.34 3.28 -10.26
CA LEU A 118 -25.54 2.06 -10.53
C LEU A 118 -26.33 0.81 -10.96
N GLY A 119 -27.65 0.88 -11.18
CA GLY A 119 -28.49 -0.28 -11.48
C GLY A 119 -28.66 -1.25 -10.29
N THR A 120 -29.16 -2.46 -10.52
CA THR A 120 -29.42 -3.46 -9.45
C THR A 120 -28.43 -4.62 -9.51
N GLY A 121 -28.24 -5.33 -8.39
CA GLY A 121 -27.41 -6.53 -8.30
C GLY A 121 -26.20 -6.39 -7.39
N LEU A 122 -25.61 -7.53 -7.01
CA LEU A 122 -24.56 -7.60 -5.98
C LEU A 122 -23.36 -6.69 -6.24
N GLY A 123 -22.89 -6.60 -7.49
CA GLY A 123 -21.78 -5.72 -7.84
C GLY A 123 -22.10 -4.24 -7.60
N SER A 124 -23.30 -3.82 -7.96
CA SER A 124 -23.79 -2.44 -7.75
C SER A 124 -24.01 -2.14 -6.27
N ASP A 125 -24.48 -3.11 -5.50
CA ASP A 125 -24.67 -2.97 -4.04
C ASP A 125 -23.33 -2.87 -3.31
N LEU A 126 -22.34 -3.68 -3.70
CA LEU A 126 -20.98 -3.57 -3.20
C LEU A 126 -20.36 -2.21 -3.58
N LEU A 127 -20.60 -1.71 -4.79
CA LEU A 127 -20.08 -0.42 -5.22
C LEU A 127 -20.73 0.75 -4.46
N ARG A 128 -22.02 0.67 -4.13
CA ARG A 128 -22.69 1.64 -3.24
C ARG A 128 -22.04 1.63 -1.87
N LEU A 129 -21.87 0.45 -1.27
CA LEU A 129 -21.20 0.30 0.02
C LEU A 129 -19.79 0.90 -0.02
N LEU A 130 -19.02 0.64 -1.07
CA LEU A 130 -17.72 1.25 -1.27
C LEU A 130 -17.80 2.79 -1.30
N TYR A 131 -18.77 3.34 -2.04
CA TYR A 131 -18.95 4.79 -2.15
C TYR A 131 -19.39 5.44 -0.84
N ASP A 132 -20.10 4.72 0.02
CA ASP A 132 -20.54 5.20 1.33
C ASP A 132 -19.40 5.18 2.36
N MET A 133 -18.52 4.17 2.30
CA MET A 133 -17.41 4.01 3.26
C MET A 133 -16.18 4.86 2.92
N ASP A 134 -15.92 5.08 1.63
CA ASP A 134 -14.72 5.77 1.14
C ASP A 134 -15.12 7.08 0.47
N LEU A 135 -14.69 8.22 1.00
CA LEU A 135 -15.03 9.53 0.47
C LEU A 135 -14.24 9.82 -0.82
N PRO A 136 -14.79 10.58 -1.80
CA PRO A 136 -14.10 10.92 -3.04
C PRO A 136 -13.06 12.04 -2.84
N VAL A 137 -12.13 11.84 -1.91
CA VAL A 137 -11.06 12.76 -1.51
C VAL A 137 -9.77 11.96 -1.29
N ASN A 138 -8.62 12.63 -1.12
CA ASN A 138 -7.31 11.96 -1.03
C ASN A 138 -7.00 11.06 -2.24
N LEU A 139 -7.33 11.53 -3.46
CA LEU A 139 -7.23 10.68 -4.64
C LEU A 139 -5.83 10.66 -5.26
N PHE A 140 -5.16 11.81 -5.32
CA PHE A 140 -3.87 11.94 -6.02
C PHE A 140 -2.68 12.08 -5.07
N PRO A 141 -1.61 11.26 -5.21
CA PRO A 141 -1.53 10.01 -5.99
C PRO A 141 -2.33 8.86 -5.36
N SER A 142 -2.70 7.85 -6.14
CA SER A 142 -3.48 6.71 -5.63
C SER A 142 -2.66 5.83 -4.69
N ILE A 143 -3.03 5.78 -3.40
CA ILE A 143 -2.41 4.87 -2.41
C ILE A 143 -2.63 3.40 -2.79
N HIS A 144 -3.80 3.05 -3.34
CA HIS A 144 -4.10 1.69 -3.78
C HIS A 144 -3.12 1.21 -4.86
N CYS A 145 -2.92 2.04 -5.89
CA CYS A 145 -1.99 1.74 -6.98
C CYS A 145 -0.54 1.77 -6.50
N LEU A 146 -0.18 2.77 -5.69
CA LEU A 146 1.14 2.91 -5.10
C LEU A 146 1.53 1.67 -4.27
N ALA A 147 0.73 1.27 -3.29
CA ALA A 147 1.06 0.18 -2.37
C ALA A 147 1.08 -1.19 -3.09
N SER A 148 0.11 -1.45 -3.96
CA SER A 148 0.09 -2.69 -4.75
C SER A 148 1.27 -2.77 -5.72
N TRP A 149 1.63 -1.67 -6.38
CA TRP A 149 2.79 -1.63 -7.28
C TRP A 149 4.10 -1.72 -6.52
N MET A 150 4.22 -1.09 -5.35
CA MET A 150 5.39 -1.26 -4.46
C MET A 150 5.59 -2.73 -4.06
N CYS A 151 4.50 -3.45 -3.75
CA CYS A 151 4.56 -4.89 -3.48
C CYS A 151 5.14 -5.65 -4.69
N PHE A 152 4.64 -5.35 -5.89
CA PHE A 152 5.18 -5.91 -7.12
C PHE A 152 6.66 -5.58 -7.33
N VAL A 153 7.08 -4.33 -7.09
CA VAL A 153 8.49 -3.92 -7.22
C VAL A 153 9.40 -4.66 -6.23
N ALA A 154 8.98 -4.82 -4.98
CA ALA A 154 9.73 -5.59 -4.01
C ALA A 154 9.83 -7.07 -4.43
N VAL A 155 8.70 -7.68 -4.80
CA VAL A 155 8.64 -9.08 -5.23
C VAL A 155 9.48 -9.35 -6.47
N ARG A 156 9.38 -8.50 -7.51
CA ARG A 156 10.16 -8.65 -8.75
C ARG A 156 11.67 -8.51 -8.51
N SER A 157 12.07 -7.71 -7.51
CA SER A 157 13.47 -7.49 -7.12
C SER A 157 14.08 -8.63 -6.28
N SER A 158 13.27 -9.52 -5.69
CA SER A 158 13.79 -10.65 -4.93
C SER A 158 14.30 -11.76 -5.86
N HIS A 159 15.53 -12.23 -5.64
CA HIS A 159 16.10 -13.38 -6.35
C HIS A 159 15.60 -14.73 -5.79
N ARG A 160 15.04 -14.74 -4.57
CA ARG A 160 14.57 -15.96 -3.89
C ARG A 160 13.15 -16.37 -4.30
N LEU A 161 12.37 -15.46 -4.89
CA LEU A 161 11.01 -15.74 -5.33
C LEU A 161 10.98 -16.29 -6.76
N PRO A 162 10.15 -17.31 -7.03
CA PRO A 162 10.02 -17.91 -8.35
C PRO A 162 9.34 -16.95 -9.33
N VAL A 163 9.60 -17.13 -10.62
CA VAL A 163 9.09 -16.26 -11.70
C VAL A 163 7.55 -16.23 -11.73
N TRP A 164 6.88 -17.36 -11.52
CA TRP A 164 5.41 -17.41 -11.52
C TRP A 164 4.79 -16.49 -10.47
N TYR A 165 5.41 -16.39 -9.28
CA TYR A 165 4.92 -15.53 -8.21
C TYR A 165 5.07 -14.06 -8.58
N LYS A 166 6.21 -13.70 -9.19
CA LYS A 166 6.44 -12.33 -9.70
C LYS A 166 5.41 -11.94 -10.75
N VAL A 167 5.07 -12.85 -11.66
CA VAL A 167 4.06 -12.63 -12.70
C VAL A 167 2.67 -12.44 -12.08
N ILE A 168 2.26 -13.34 -11.17
CA ILE A 168 0.95 -13.23 -10.50
C ILE A 168 0.85 -11.94 -9.68
N THR A 169 1.89 -11.56 -8.94
CA THR A 169 1.92 -10.29 -8.19
C THR A 169 1.81 -9.09 -9.15
N GLY A 170 2.49 -9.12 -10.29
CA GLY A 170 2.39 -8.06 -11.30
C GLY A 170 1.00 -7.94 -11.92
N ILE A 171 0.38 -9.07 -12.29
CA ILE A 171 -0.99 -9.11 -12.79
C ILE A 171 -1.95 -8.60 -11.70
N GLY A 172 -1.80 -9.05 -10.46
CA GLY A 172 -2.62 -8.61 -9.33
C GLY A 172 -2.53 -7.11 -9.08
N ALA A 173 -1.32 -6.54 -9.08
CA ALA A 173 -1.12 -5.10 -8.95
C ALA A 173 -1.78 -4.33 -10.11
N GLY A 174 -1.64 -4.82 -11.35
CA GLY A 174 -2.29 -4.23 -12.51
C GLY A 174 -3.82 -4.29 -12.45
N LEU A 175 -4.38 -5.42 -11.98
CA LEU A 175 -5.82 -5.58 -11.77
C LEU A 175 -6.37 -4.66 -10.69
N ILE A 176 -5.63 -4.45 -9.60
CA ILE A 176 -5.99 -3.46 -8.56
C ILE A 176 -5.95 -2.05 -9.15
N CYS A 177 -4.91 -1.70 -9.90
CA CYS A 177 -4.83 -0.39 -10.55
C CYS A 177 -6.03 -0.16 -11.48
N PHE A 178 -6.34 -1.14 -12.32
CA PHE A 178 -7.49 -1.06 -13.21
C PHE A 178 -8.82 -1.04 -12.45
N SER A 179 -8.97 -1.80 -11.37
CA SER A 179 -10.20 -1.83 -10.59
C SER A 179 -10.53 -0.44 -10.04
N THR A 180 -9.52 0.33 -9.59
CA THR A 180 -9.73 1.70 -9.12
C THR A 180 -10.34 2.63 -10.18
N LEU A 181 -9.97 2.46 -11.44
CA LEU A 181 -10.53 3.20 -12.57
C LEU A 181 -11.94 2.71 -12.90
N ALA A 182 -12.11 1.38 -12.95
CA ALA A 182 -13.36 0.72 -13.30
C ALA A 182 -14.48 1.00 -12.28
N VAL A 183 -14.13 1.22 -11.00
CA VAL A 183 -15.06 1.63 -9.95
C VAL A 183 -15.10 3.14 -9.73
N LYS A 184 -14.52 3.95 -10.63
CA LYS A 184 -14.48 5.42 -10.55
C LYS A 184 -14.00 5.98 -9.21
N GLN A 185 -13.08 5.26 -8.55
CA GLN A 185 -12.42 5.75 -7.36
C GLN A 185 -11.26 6.68 -7.70
N HIS A 186 -10.54 6.36 -8.76
CA HIS A 186 -9.40 7.12 -9.23
C HIS A 186 -9.51 7.45 -10.72
N VAL A 187 -8.74 8.44 -11.14
CA VAL A 187 -8.48 8.75 -12.55
C VAL A 187 -7.09 8.24 -12.95
N ILE A 188 -6.84 8.13 -14.26
CA ILE A 188 -5.58 7.64 -14.84
C ILE A 188 -4.38 8.39 -14.30
N ALA A 189 -4.50 9.71 -14.06
CA ALA A 189 -3.44 10.52 -13.47
C ALA A 189 -3.05 10.04 -12.06
N ASP A 190 -4.02 9.68 -11.22
CA ASP A 190 -3.77 9.18 -9.87
C ASP A 190 -3.03 7.83 -9.90
N VAL A 191 -3.45 6.95 -10.82
CA VAL A 191 -2.87 5.62 -11.03
C VAL A 191 -1.43 5.74 -11.53
N ALA A 192 -1.21 6.55 -12.56
CA ALA A 192 0.12 6.77 -13.14
C ALA A 192 1.07 7.37 -12.10
N ALA A 193 0.62 8.39 -11.35
CA ALA A 193 1.42 8.98 -10.29
C ALA A 193 1.75 7.97 -9.18
N GLY A 194 0.81 7.11 -8.79
CA GLY A 194 1.04 6.04 -7.82
C GLY A 194 2.11 5.04 -8.30
N ILE A 195 2.03 4.60 -9.55
CA ILE A 195 3.01 3.68 -10.15
C ILE A 195 4.40 4.33 -10.26
N PHE A 196 4.49 5.55 -10.79
CA PHE A 196 5.77 6.25 -10.92
C PHE A 196 6.41 6.53 -9.56
N LEU A 197 5.61 6.90 -8.56
CA LEU A 197 6.09 7.12 -7.20
C LEU A 197 6.57 5.79 -6.58
N ALA A 198 5.85 4.68 -6.79
CA ALA A 198 6.29 3.35 -6.34
C ALA A 198 7.66 2.97 -6.91
N GLU A 199 7.81 3.09 -8.23
CA GLU A 199 9.04 2.78 -8.94
C GLU A 199 10.20 3.70 -8.50
N GLY A 200 9.95 5.01 -8.43
CA GLY A 200 10.94 6.00 -8.04
C GLY A 200 11.45 5.81 -6.61
N LEU A 201 10.55 5.61 -5.65
CA LEU A 201 10.92 5.40 -4.24
C LEU A 201 11.68 4.10 -4.05
N MET A 202 11.21 3.00 -4.64
CA MET A 202 11.88 1.70 -4.53
C MET A 202 13.24 1.72 -5.24
N PHE A 203 13.35 2.39 -6.39
CA PHE A 203 14.62 2.61 -7.06
C PHE A 203 15.58 3.42 -6.20
N PHE A 204 15.15 4.55 -5.64
CA PHE A 204 15.97 5.39 -4.77
C PHE A 204 16.46 4.62 -3.53
N SER A 205 15.55 3.90 -2.85
CA SER A 205 15.87 3.04 -1.70
C SER A 205 16.79 1.87 -2.03
N SER A 206 16.85 1.45 -3.29
CA SER A 206 17.79 0.43 -3.74
C SER A 206 19.23 0.95 -3.82
N ARG A 207 19.39 2.25 -4.08
CA ARG A 207 20.69 2.94 -4.30
C ARG A 207 21.20 3.63 -3.05
N VAL A 208 20.31 4.18 -2.23
CA VAL A 208 20.66 4.97 -1.04
C VAL A 208 20.29 4.21 0.22
N TYR A 209 21.20 4.18 1.20
CA TYR A 209 21.04 3.48 2.48
C TYR A 209 20.26 4.28 3.54
N TRP A 210 19.38 5.19 3.13
CA TRP A 210 18.67 6.11 4.02
C TRP A 210 17.79 5.37 5.06
N TYR A 211 17.30 4.19 4.70
CA TYR A 211 16.53 3.31 5.58
C TYR A 211 17.34 2.77 6.78
N ARG A 212 18.68 2.82 6.75
CA ARG A 212 19.53 2.22 7.81
C ARG A 212 19.31 2.85 9.18
N LYS A 213 19.19 4.17 9.25
CA LYS A 213 18.94 4.86 10.54
C LYS A 213 17.60 4.42 11.15
N GLY A 214 16.55 4.35 10.33
CA GLY A 214 15.25 3.85 10.76
C GLY A 214 15.32 2.38 11.17
N GLN A 215 16.01 1.56 10.39
CA GLN A 215 16.28 0.17 10.72
C GLN A 215 16.93 0.03 12.10
N GLU A 216 18.04 0.73 12.38
CA GLU A 216 18.74 0.68 13.68
C GLU A 216 17.81 1.01 14.86
N ILE A 217 16.97 2.04 14.71
CA ILE A 217 15.98 2.42 15.72
C ILE A 217 14.96 1.30 15.92
N PHE A 218 14.35 0.81 14.85
CA PHE A 218 13.35 -0.25 14.94
C PHE A 218 13.93 -1.55 15.47
N GLU A 219 15.17 -1.90 15.12
CA GLU A 219 15.86 -3.07 15.65
C GLU A 219 16.14 -2.92 17.15
N CYS A 220 16.59 -1.76 17.59
CA CYS A 220 16.78 -1.47 19.01
C CYS A 220 15.46 -1.62 19.79
N LEU A 221 14.37 -1.06 19.27
CA LEU A 221 13.04 -1.18 19.88
C LEU A 221 12.54 -2.63 19.87
N SER A 222 12.68 -3.34 18.75
CA SER A 222 12.30 -4.75 18.62
C SER A 222 13.09 -5.64 19.59
N CYS A 223 14.39 -5.39 19.79
CA CYS A 223 15.20 -6.10 20.79
C CYS A 223 14.69 -5.83 22.22
N ARG A 224 14.32 -4.58 22.53
CA ARG A 224 13.74 -4.24 23.84
C ARG A 224 12.41 -4.94 24.07
N VAL A 225 11.55 -5.03 23.06
CA VAL A 225 10.20 -5.62 23.18
C VAL A 225 10.23 -7.15 23.13
N PHE A 226 10.95 -7.75 22.17
CA PHE A 226 10.90 -9.19 21.88
C PHE A 226 12.13 -9.99 22.35
N GLY A 227 13.23 -9.31 22.67
CA GLY A 227 14.48 -9.91 23.16
C GLY A 227 15.52 -10.03 22.07
N THR A 228 16.77 -9.68 22.38
CA THR A 228 17.88 -9.63 21.42
C THR A 228 18.15 -10.98 20.75
N GLU A 229 18.14 -12.07 21.52
CA GLU A 229 18.37 -13.42 20.99
C GLU A 229 17.28 -13.82 19.98
N ASN A 230 16.02 -13.58 20.30
CA ASN A 230 14.88 -13.88 19.43
C ASN A 230 14.94 -13.12 18.09
N ILE A 231 15.41 -11.86 18.12
CA ILE A 231 15.59 -11.03 16.91
C ILE A 231 16.78 -11.51 16.07
N LYS A 232 17.91 -11.86 16.69
CA LYS A 232 19.08 -12.42 16.00
C LYS A 232 18.76 -13.78 15.37
N GLU A 233 17.97 -14.60 16.03
CA GLU A 233 17.57 -15.90 15.51
C GLU A 233 16.53 -15.76 14.38
N SER A 234 15.65 -14.77 14.45
CA SER A 234 14.70 -14.45 13.37
C SER A 234 15.44 -14.14 12.06
N GLU A 235 16.64 -13.55 12.15
CA GLU A 235 17.50 -13.27 11.00
C GLU A 235 18.14 -14.53 10.38
N LYS A 236 18.52 -15.51 11.19
CA LYS A 236 19.15 -16.74 10.68
C LYS A 236 18.21 -17.58 9.82
N ASN A 237 16.90 -17.41 10.01
CA ASN A 237 15.87 -18.16 9.30
C ASN A 237 15.45 -17.51 7.96
N LEU A 238 16.05 -16.38 7.57
CA LEU A 238 15.73 -15.61 6.35
C LEU A 238 16.56 -15.99 5.12
#